data_AF-A0A1J3H9I4-F1
#
_entry.id   AF-A0A1J3H9I4-F1
#
_cell.length_a   1.000
_cell.length_b   1.000
_cell.length_c   1.000
_cell.angle_alpha   90.00
_cell.angle_beta   90.00
_cell.angle_gamma   90.00
#
_symmetry.space_group_name_H-M   'P 1'
#
loop_
_entity.id
_entity.type
_entity.pdbx_description
1 polymer ?
#
loop_
_entity_poly.entity_id
_entity_poly.type
_entity_poly.pdbx_seq_one_letter_code
_entity_poly.pdbx_strand_id
1 'polypeptide(L)'
;ERYQAAVMELEQHINSSGTKITSVTLKDGTKVRAPDCSRISYEEEPRLMLLREWTLFDSMLCSSYIATKLKTWSDNGIKKLKLLLARMGFALIECQQKFPYMNNEVKRKMKQEFDRFLPEYGLNDFYYRSFLRLHGYSSRVSAADVVYGITALLESFLGSGGSSASKQFGEAYDALSLNNLDKLRLGMQQAIKVQRAILRQGSAAITKTGCIRSGRKFRWVKIEDSIDAKYLGYPQALTKFCYFLMDALREKGARMKPMLCACASQQ
;
A
#
# COMPACT_ATOMS: atom_id res chain seq x y z
N GLU A 1 6.70 -8.34 16.49
CA GLU A 1 6.41 -8.42 17.93
C GLU A 1 5.59 -7.23 18.43
N ARG A 2 6.13 -6.00 18.52
CA ARG A 2 5.35 -4.83 19.00
C ARG A 2 4.02 -4.62 18.29
N TYR A 3 4.01 -4.75 16.95
CA TYR A 3 2.77 -4.65 16.17
C TYR A 3 1.73 -5.70 16.57
N GLN A 4 2.15 -6.96 16.74
CA GLN A 4 1.23 -8.05 17.09
C GLN A 4 0.62 -7.85 18.48
N ALA A 5 1.42 -7.41 19.46
CA ALA A 5 0.92 -7.08 20.79
C ALA A 5 -0.14 -5.96 20.76
N ALA A 6 0.14 -4.87 20.04
CA ALA A 6 -0.80 -3.76 19.91
C ALA A 6 -2.09 -4.15 19.17
N VAL A 7 -2.00 -5.00 18.14
CA VAL A 7 -3.19 -5.50 17.43
C VAL A 7 -4.06 -6.35 18.36
N MET A 8 -3.47 -7.23 19.16
CA MET A 8 -4.21 -8.05 20.13
C MET A 8 -4.95 -7.19 21.16
N GLU A 9 -4.32 -6.13 21.68
CA GLU A 9 -4.93 -5.18 22.61
C GLU A 9 -6.13 -4.44 21.97
N LEU A 10 -5.95 -3.93 20.75
CA LEU A 10 -7.01 -3.23 20.02
C LEU A 10 -8.19 -4.15 19.65
N GLU A 11 -7.94 -5.42 19.36
CA GLU A 11 -9.00 -6.41 19.16
C GLU A 11 -9.83 -6.63 20.42
N GLN A 12 -9.18 -6.72 21.58
CA GLN A 12 -9.88 -6.80 22.86
C GLN A 12 -10.76 -5.57 23.09
N HIS A 13 -10.28 -4.38 22.74
CA HIS A 13 -11.10 -3.16 22.81
C HIS A 13 -12.31 -3.20 21.89
N ILE A 14 -12.16 -3.66 20.64
CA ILE A 14 -13.28 -3.80 19.70
C ILE A 14 -14.33 -4.79 20.23
N ASN A 15 -13.88 -5.91 20.79
CA ASN A 15 -14.77 -6.92 21.38
C ASN A 15 -15.51 -6.37 22.61
N SER A 16 -14.82 -5.64 23.48
CA SER A 16 -15.41 -5.04 24.69
C SER A 16 -16.38 -3.91 24.39
N SER A 17 -16.13 -3.12 23.34
CA SER A 17 -16.93 -1.94 23.01
C SER A 17 -18.26 -2.29 22.36
N GLY A 18 -18.44 -3.53 21.89
CA GLY A 18 -19.68 -4.08 21.33
C GLY A 18 -20.22 -3.26 20.16
N THR A 19 -20.09 -3.74 18.91
CA THR A 19 -20.64 -2.93 17.81
C THR A 19 -22.17 -2.88 17.90
N LYS A 20 -22.73 -1.72 18.28
CA LYS A 20 -24.17 -1.47 18.20
C LYS A 20 -24.58 -1.52 16.72
N ILE A 21 -25.19 -2.63 16.31
CA ILE A 21 -25.81 -2.76 14.99
C ILE A 21 -27.22 -2.21 15.13
N THR A 22 -27.43 -0.96 14.71
CA THR A 22 -28.77 -0.39 14.63
C THR A 22 -29.44 -0.97 13.38
N SER A 23 -30.51 -1.75 13.56
CA SER A 23 -31.33 -2.28 12.46
C SER A 23 -32.66 -1.54 12.40
N VAL A 24 -33.03 -1.07 11.22
CA VAL A 24 -34.34 -0.48 10.92
C VAL A 24 -35.19 -1.55 10.25
N THR A 25 -36.39 -1.79 10.79
CA THR A 25 -37.38 -2.65 10.13
C THR A 25 -38.17 -1.79 9.13
N LEU A 26 -38.11 -2.14 7.85
CA LEU A 26 -38.91 -1.52 6.80
C LEU A 26 -40.40 -1.89 6.96
N LYS A 27 -41.28 -1.15 6.27
CA LYS A 27 -42.74 -1.34 6.34
C LYS A 27 -43.21 -2.74 5.91
N ASP A 28 -42.40 -3.46 5.15
CA ASP A 28 -42.62 -4.83 4.67
C ASP A 28 -42.10 -5.90 5.65
N GLY A 29 -41.55 -5.50 6.80
CA GLY A 29 -40.93 -6.41 7.79
C GLY A 29 -39.45 -6.72 7.52
N THR A 30 -38.87 -6.23 6.43
CA THR A 30 -37.45 -6.44 6.11
C THR A 30 -36.58 -5.65 7.08
N LYS A 31 -35.73 -6.35 7.86
CA LYS A 31 -34.74 -5.70 8.72
C LYS A 31 -33.52 -5.27 7.90
N VAL A 32 -33.35 -3.98 7.70
CA VAL A 32 -32.20 -3.37 7.02
C VAL A 32 -31.30 -2.70 8.07
N ARG A 33 -29.99 -2.70 7.83
CA ARG A 33 -29.04 -2.02 8.74
C ARG A 33 -29.11 -0.51 8.54
N ALA A 34 -29.11 0.24 9.64
CA ALA A 34 -29.06 1.70 9.59
C ALA A 34 -27.71 2.19 9.02
N PRO A 35 -27.72 3.18 8.11
CA PRO A 35 -26.52 3.68 7.43
C PRO A 35 -25.55 4.49 8.29
N ASP A 36 -25.99 5.04 9.41
CA ASP A 36 -25.18 5.88 10.31
C ASP A 36 -24.17 5.08 11.16
N CYS A 37 -24.28 3.75 11.15
CA CYS A 37 -23.39 2.87 11.90
C CYS A 37 -22.03 2.70 11.22
N SER A 38 -21.04 3.47 11.63
CA SER A 38 -19.64 3.11 11.35
C SER A 38 -19.21 1.95 12.25
N ARG A 39 -18.59 0.93 11.66
CA ARG A 39 -18.08 -0.23 12.40
C ARG A 39 -16.62 -0.46 12.06
N ILE A 40 -15.82 -0.76 13.07
CA ILE A 40 -14.47 -1.29 12.90
C ILE A 40 -14.54 -2.79 13.12
N SER A 41 -13.93 -3.56 12.22
CA SER A 41 -13.74 -5.01 12.36
C SER A 41 -12.27 -5.34 12.20
N TYR A 42 -11.78 -6.31 12.96
CA TYR A 42 -10.48 -6.91 12.71
C TYR A 42 -10.61 -7.90 11.55
N GLU A 43 -9.67 -7.87 10.62
CA GLU A 43 -9.60 -8.78 9.47
C GLU A 43 -8.13 -9.09 9.14
N GLU A 44 -7.89 -10.17 8.41
CA GLU A 44 -6.58 -10.40 7.81
C GLU A 44 -6.49 -9.67 6.47
N GLU A 45 -5.51 -8.80 6.34
CA GLU A 45 -5.29 -8.01 5.13
C GLU A 45 -4.05 -8.48 4.38
N PRO A 46 -4.10 -8.50 3.04
CA PRO A 46 -2.92 -8.83 2.25
C PRO A 46 -1.90 -7.69 2.37
N ARG A 47 -0.60 -8.02 2.29
CA ARG A 47 0.51 -7.06 2.18
C ARG A 47 0.58 -6.40 0.81
N LEU A 48 -0.56 -5.83 0.39
CA LEU A 48 -0.77 -5.14 -0.86
C LEU A 48 -1.07 -3.68 -0.60
N MET A 49 -0.37 -2.79 -1.29
CA MET A 49 -0.62 -1.36 -1.18
C MET A 49 -1.89 -0.97 -1.92
N LEU A 50 -2.83 -0.34 -1.20
CA LEU A 50 -3.99 0.35 -1.76
C LEU A 50 -4.82 -0.52 -2.72
N LEU A 51 -4.98 -1.81 -2.39
CA LEU A 51 -5.61 -2.81 -3.27
C LEU A 51 -6.96 -2.34 -3.83
N ARG A 52 -7.75 -1.63 -3.02
CA ARG A 52 -9.10 -1.16 -3.37
C ARG A 52 -9.11 0.09 -4.26
N GLU A 53 -8.00 0.80 -4.40
CA GLU A 53 -7.91 2.07 -5.14
C GLU A 53 -7.40 1.93 -6.58
N TRP A 54 -6.93 0.74 -6.96
CA TRP A 54 -6.45 0.42 -8.32
C TRP A 54 -6.67 -1.05 -8.66
N THR A 55 -5.85 -1.62 -9.54
CA THR A 55 -5.99 -2.98 -10.06
C THR A 55 -5.21 -3.97 -9.19
N LEU A 56 -5.62 -5.24 -9.18
CA LEU A 56 -4.88 -6.27 -8.46
C LEU A 56 -3.44 -6.39 -9.01
N PHE A 57 -3.30 -6.35 -10.33
CA PHE A 57 -2.01 -6.44 -11.00
C PHE A 57 -1.06 -5.30 -10.59
N ASP A 58 -1.52 -4.05 -10.63
CA ASP A 58 -0.71 -2.89 -10.25
C ASP A 58 -0.37 -2.91 -8.76
N SER A 59 -1.32 -3.30 -7.91
CA SER A 59 -1.11 -3.46 -6.47
C SER A 59 0.00 -4.47 -6.19
N MET A 60 -0.03 -5.64 -6.84
CA MET A 60 1.01 -6.65 -6.69
C MET A 60 2.35 -6.17 -7.25
N LEU A 61 2.34 -5.58 -8.45
CA LEU A 61 3.54 -5.07 -9.10
C LEU A 61 4.25 -4.03 -8.24
N CYS A 62 3.45 -3.21 -7.54
CA CYS A 62 3.96 -2.07 -6.79
C CYS A 62 4.19 -2.29 -5.31
N SER A 63 3.73 -3.41 -4.75
CA SER A 63 3.97 -3.71 -3.34
C SER A 63 5.42 -4.13 -3.14
N SER A 64 6.16 -3.41 -2.30
CA SER A 64 7.60 -3.64 -2.09
C SER A 64 7.92 -5.09 -1.72
N TYR A 65 7.04 -5.75 -0.96
CA TYR A 65 7.20 -7.16 -0.56
C TYR A 65 7.23 -8.10 -1.77
N ILE A 66 6.27 -7.96 -2.70
CA ILE A 66 6.21 -8.77 -3.92
C ILE A 66 7.31 -8.34 -4.90
N ALA A 67 7.49 -7.04 -5.09
CA ALA A 67 8.41 -6.50 -6.08
C ALA A 67 9.85 -6.99 -5.86
N THR A 68 10.27 -7.10 -4.59
CA THR A 68 11.60 -7.58 -4.21
C THR A 68 11.76 -9.09 -4.37
N LYS A 69 10.77 -9.89 -3.92
CA LYS A 69 10.79 -11.36 -4.05
C LYS A 69 10.73 -11.84 -5.50
N LEU A 70 9.83 -11.26 -6.29
CA LEU A 70 9.64 -11.61 -7.71
C LEU A 70 10.58 -10.86 -8.66
N LYS A 71 11.30 -9.85 -8.16
CA LYS A 71 12.24 -9.01 -8.94
C LYS A 71 11.53 -8.33 -10.12
N THR A 72 10.40 -7.69 -9.83
CA THR A 72 9.48 -7.11 -10.84
C THR A 72 10.06 -5.89 -11.56
N TRP A 73 11.24 -5.41 -11.17
CA TRP A 73 12.06 -4.46 -11.94
C TRP A 73 12.67 -5.06 -13.22
N SER A 74 12.46 -6.34 -13.49
CA SER A 74 12.91 -7.03 -14.69
C SER A 74 11.73 -7.63 -15.46
N ASP A 75 11.85 -7.71 -16.79
CA ASP A 75 10.81 -8.34 -17.63
C ASP A 75 10.53 -9.79 -17.23
N ASN A 76 11.57 -10.51 -16.80
CA ASN A 76 11.41 -11.87 -16.28
C ASN A 76 10.58 -11.90 -14.98
N GLY A 77 10.80 -10.94 -14.08
CA GLY A 77 9.99 -10.81 -12.87
C GLY A 77 8.53 -10.48 -13.16
N ILE A 78 8.28 -9.61 -14.13
CA ILE A 78 6.92 -9.30 -14.60
C ILE A 78 6.26 -10.54 -15.22
N LYS A 79 6.99 -11.31 -16.04
CA LYS A 79 6.50 -12.58 -16.60
C LYS A 79 6.18 -13.59 -15.50
N LYS A 80 7.02 -13.70 -14.45
CA LYS A 80 6.75 -14.55 -13.28
C LYS A 80 5.47 -14.14 -12.55
N LEU A 81 5.24 -12.84 -12.34
CA LEU A 81 4.00 -12.35 -11.72
C LEU A 81 2.76 -12.69 -12.58
N LYS A 82 2.84 -12.51 -13.90
CA LYS A 82 1.75 -12.90 -14.81
C LYS A 82 1.48 -14.41 -14.77
N LEU A 83 2.54 -15.22 -14.78
CA LEU A 83 2.44 -16.68 -14.68
C LEU A 83 1.83 -17.12 -13.34
N LEU A 84 2.21 -16.46 -12.24
CA LEU A 84 1.66 -16.70 -10.91
C LEU A 84 0.15 -16.47 -10.88
N LEU A 85 -0.32 -15.33 -11.40
CA LEU A 85 -1.76 -15.03 -11.51
C LEU A 85 -2.48 -16.07 -12.38
N ALA A 86 -1.87 -16.50 -13.49
CA ALA A 86 -2.42 -17.54 -14.34
C ALA A 86 -2.51 -18.90 -13.63
N ARG A 87 -1.51 -19.29 -12.84
CA ARG A 87 -1.51 -20.52 -12.03
C ARG A 87 -2.62 -20.53 -10.98
N MET A 88 -2.97 -19.36 -10.43
CA MET A 88 -4.10 -19.18 -9.50
C MET A 88 -5.47 -19.21 -10.21
N GLY A 89 -5.49 -19.29 -11.54
CA GLY A 89 -6.72 -19.22 -12.34
C GLY A 89 -7.30 -17.81 -12.46
N PHE A 90 -6.50 -16.77 -12.21
CA PHE A 90 -6.95 -15.38 -12.34
C PHE A 90 -6.62 -14.87 -13.73
N ALA A 91 -7.66 -14.63 -14.54
CA ALA A 91 -7.50 -14.06 -15.87
C ALA A 91 -6.80 -12.69 -15.77
N LEU A 92 -5.84 -12.44 -16.67
CA LEU A 92 -5.07 -11.19 -16.64
C LEU A 92 -5.97 -9.96 -16.82
N ILE A 93 -6.99 -10.07 -17.66
CA ILE A 93 -7.97 -9.00 -17.93
C ILE A 93 -8.69 -8.62 -16.63
N GLU A 94 -9.12 -9.60 -15.84
CA GLU A 94 -9.75 -9.37 -14.52
C GLU A 94 -8.77 -8.69 -13.56
N CYS A 95 -7.51 -9.13 -13.54
CA CYS A 95 -6.48 -8.56 -12.66
C CYS A 95 -6.12 -7.11 -13.03
N GLN A 96 -6.39 -6.70 -14.26
CA GLN A 96 -6.18 -5.34 -14.79
C GLN A 96 -7.43 -4.46 -14.67
N GLN A 97 -8.58 -5.03 -14.27
CA GLN A 97 -9.73 -4.23 -13.89
C GLN A 97 -9.51 -3.60 -12.51
N LYS A 98 -10.13 -2.45 -12.24
CA LYS A 98 -10.11 -1.87 -10.89
C LYS A 98 -10.71 -2.89 -9.91
N PHE A 99 -10.00 -3.14 -8.81
CA PHE A 99 -10.34 -4.18 -7.86
C PHE A 99 -11.80 -4.14 -7.39
N PRO A 100 -12.44 -2.98 -7.11
CA PRO A 100 -13.86 -2.94 -6.76
C PRO A 100 -14.78 -3.60 -7.79
N TYR A 101 -14.44 -3.53 -9.08
CA TYR A 101 -15.26 -4.06 -10.19
C TYR A 101 -14.83 -5.45 -10.68
N MET A 102 -13.66 -5.95 -10.24
CA MET A 102 -13.16 -7.29 -10.57
C MET A 102 -14.17 -8.38 -10.13
N ASN A 103 -14.23 -9.50 -10.85
CA ASN A 103 -15.15 -10.61 -10.56
C ASN A 103 -15.10 -11.06 -9.09
N ASN A 104 -16.28 -11.18 -8.48
CA ASN A 104 -16.44 -11.57 -7.07
C ASN A 104 -15.97 -13.00 -6.80
N GLU A 105 -16.04 -13.91 -7.76
CA GLU A 105 -15.48 -15.26 -7.62
C GLU A 105 -13.97 -15.24 -7.43
N VAL A 106 -13.27 -14.40 -8.20
CA VAL A 106 -11.82 -14.24 -8.07
C VAL A 106 -11.47 -13.67 -6.70
N LYS A 107 -12.19 -12.63 -6.24
CA LYS A 107 -12.01 -12.05 -4.90
C LYS A 107 -12.21 -13.08 -3.79
N ARG A 108 -13.21 -13.97 -3.91
CA ARG A 108 -13.48 -15.03 -2.93
C ARG A 108 -12.36 -16.05 -2.85
N LYS A 109 -11.81 -16.47 -4.00
CA LYS A 109 -10.72 -17.46 -4.07
C LYS A 109 -9.35 -16.86 -3.75
N MET A 110 -9.19 -15.53 -3.87
CA MET A 110 -7.91 -14.83 -3.75
C MET A 110 -7.08 -15.23 -2.54
N LYS A 111 -7.68 -15.27 -1.34
CA LYS A 111 -6.96 -15.63 -0.12
C LYS A 111 -6.42 -17.07 -0.18
N GLN A 112 -7.28 -18.02 -0.49
CA GLN A 112 -6.92 -19.43 -0.59
C GLN A 112 -5.82 -19.68 -1.63
N GLU A 113 -5.93 -19.05 -2.80
CA GLU A 113 -4.91 -19.22 -3.86
C GLU A 113 -3.58 -18.52 -3.50
N PHE A 114 -3.64 -17.40 -2.79
CA PHE A 114 -2.44 -16.73 -2.29
C PHE A 114 -1.72 -17.58 -1.24
N ASP A 115 -2.44 -18.12 -0.25
CA ASP A 115 -1.87 -19.00 0.77
C ASP A 115 -1.27 -20.28 0.16
N ARG A 116 -1.82 -20.75 -0.97
CA ARG A 116 -1.33 -21.93 -1.68
C ARG A 116 -0.06 -21.65 -2.50
N PHE A 117 -0.04 -20.60 -3.32
CA PHE A 117 1.00 -20.43 -4.35
C PHE A 117 2.10 -19.43 -3.97
N LEU A 118 1.82 -18.43 -3.14
CA LEU A 118 2.81 -17.41 -2.77
C LEU A 118 4.01 -17.99 -1.98
N PRO A 119 3.85 -18.98 -1.09
CA PRO A 119 4.99 -19.57 -0.38
C PRO A 119 6.05 -20.17 -1.29
N GLU A 120 5.69 -20.69 -2.47
CA GLU A 120 6.63 -21.21 -3.47
C GLU A 120 7.64 -20.14 -3.95
N TYR A 121 7.29 -18.86 -3.79
CA TYR A 121 8.12 -17.71 -4.18
C TYR A 121 8.74 -16.99 -2.96
N GLY A 122 8.65 -17.59 -1.77
CA GLY A 122 9.16 -17.02 -0.52
C GLY A 122 8.31 -15.88 0.04
N LEU A 123 7.04 -15.79 -0.38
CA LEU A 123 6.04 -14.84 0.09
C LEU A 123 5.15 -15.50 1.17
N ASN A 124 5.77 -15.96 2.26
CA ASN A 124 5.11 -16.81 3.28
C ASN A 124 4.13 -16.03 4.16
N ASP A 125 4.49 -14.81 4.59
CA ASP A 125 3.69 -14.03 5.54
C ASP A 125 2.83 -13.00 4.82
N PHE A 126 2.09 -13.44 3.80
CA PHE A 126 1.42 -12.50 2.90
C PHE A 126 0.23 -11.77 3.53
N TYR A 127 -0.48 -12.44 4.43
CA TYR A 127 -1.56 -11.85 5.21
C TYR A 127 -1.06 -11.42 6.58
N TYR A 128 -1.56 -10.29 7.05
CA TYR A 128 -1.31 -9.81 8.41
C TYR A 128 -2.60 -9.34 9.05
N ARG A 129 -2.67 -9.48 10.37
CA ARG A 129 -3.82 -9.05 11.15
C ARG A 129 -3.89 -7.53 11.17
N SER A 130 -5.02 -6.97 10.78
CA SER A 130 -5.24 -5.53 10.61
C SER A 130 -6.71 -5.18 10.92
N PHE A 131 -7.09 -3.94 10.64
CA PHE A 131 -8.43 -3.42 10.89
C PHE A 131 -9.04 -2.81 9.62
N LEU A 132 -10.32 -3.07 9.44
CA LEU A 132 -11.14 -2.50 8.40
C LEU A 132 -12.24 -1.65 9.03
N ARG A 133 -12.44 -0.45 8.52
CA ARG A 133 -13.59 0.39 8.86
C ARG A 133 -14.64 0.33 7.78
N LEU A 134 -15.86 0.04 8.19
CA LEU A 134 -17.09 0.16 7.41
C LEU A 134 -17.76 1.49 7.76
N HIS A 135 -18.19 2.24 6.75
CA HIS A 135 -18.95 3.46 6.91
C HIS A 135 -20.04 3.56 5.84
N GLY A 136 -21.27 3.85 6.27
CA GLY A 136 -22.42 3.83 5.36
C GLY A 136 -22.68 2.42 4.80
N TYR A 137 -23.16 2.38 3.56
CA TYR A 137 -23.51 1.12 2.90
C TYR A 137 -22.36 0.42 2.18
N SER A 138 -21.37 1.18 1.72
CA SER A 138 -20.37 0.68 0.76
C SER A 138 -18.95 1.17 0.98
N SER A 139 -18.74 2.19 1.84
CA SER A 139 -17.39 2.67 2.09
C SER A 139 -16.67 1.72 3.05
N ARG A 140 -15.58 1.12 2.56
CA ARG A 140 -14.73 0.21 3.32
C ARG A 140 -13.30 0.69 3.17
N VAL A 141 -12.65 1.02 4.28
CA VAL A 141 -11.28 1.55 4.25
C VAL A 141 -10.42 0.76 5.23
N SER A 142 -9.29 0.25 4.74
CA SER A 142 -8.25 -0.40 5.54
C SER A 142 -7.53 0.63 6.39
N ALA A 143 -7.11 0.24 7.61
CA ALA A 143 -6.21 1.05 8.42
C ALA A 143 -4.92 1.43 7.67
N ALA A 144 -4.35 0.50 6.90
CA ALA A 144 -3.15 0.78 6.10
C ALA A 144 -3.42 1.75 4.94
N ASP A 145 -4.56 1.60 4.25
CA ASP A 145 -4.96 2.49 3.16
C ASP A 145 -5.13 3.95 3.66
N VAL A 146 -5.72 4.13 4.86
CA VAL A 146 -5.79 5.45 5.52
C VAL A 146 -4.39 6.01 5.72
N VAL A 147 -3.48 5.24 6.32
CA VAL A 147 -2.10 5.69 6.59
C VAL A 147 -1.39 6.11 5.31
N TYR A 148 -1.51 5.35 4.22
CA TYR A 148 -0.93 5.71 2.93
C TYR A 148 -1.49 7.04 2.41
N GLY A 149 -2.82 7.19 2.42
CA GLY A 149 -3.48 8.41 1.93
C GLY A 149 -3.12 9.64 2.74
N ILE A 150 -3.16 9.55 4.07
CA ILE A 150 -2.82 10.65 4.99
C ILE A 150 -1.35 11.03 4.88
N THR A 151 -0.44 10.04 4.85
CA THR A 151 1.00 10.30 4.68
C THR A 151 1.26 11.04 3.38
N ALA A 152 0.61 10.64 2.29
CA ALA A 152 0.77 11.31 1.01
C ALA A 152 0.17 12.72 0.99
N LEU A 153 -0.93 12.97 1.69
CA LEU A 153 -1.43 14.34 1.87
C LEU A 153 -0.42 15.19 2.61
N LEU A 154 0.14 14.71 3.73
CA LEU A 154 1.17 15.42 4.50
C LEU A 154 2.43 15.75 3.68
N GLU A 155 2.78 14.89 2.72
CA GLU A 155 3.98 15.03 1.89
C GLU A 155 3.70 15.58 0.48
N SER A 156 2.47 15.96 0.15
CA SER A 156 2.11 16.45 -1.18
C SER A 156 2.29 17.97 -1.29
N PHE A 157 3.52 18.45 -1.46
CA PHE A 157 3.78 19.89 -1.71
C PHE A 157 3.97 20.22 -3.20
N LEU A 158 3.46 19.39 -4.10
CA LEU A 158 3.66 19.53 -5.56
C LEU A 158 2.93 20.73 -6.19
N GLY A 159 2.47 21.69 -5.39
CA GLY A 159 1.91 22.95 -5.83
C GLY A 159 2.96 24.06 -5.79
N SER A 160 3.14 24.74 -6.93
CA SER A 160 3.94 25.96 -7.16
C SER A 160 3.55 27.17 -6.30
N GLY A 161 2.76 27.02 -5.25
CA GLY A 161 2.12 28.12 -4.55
C GLY A 161 2.09 27.93 -3.05
N GLY A 162 3.21 28.19 -2.37
CA GLY A 162 3.24 28.61 -0.95
C GLY A 162 2.36 27.82 0.04
N SER A 163 2.12 26.53 -0.19
CA SER A 163 1.40 25.70 0.77
C SER A 163 2.36 25.44 1.94
N SER A 164 2.10 26.11 3.06
CA SER A 164 2.87 25.89 4.29
C SER A 164 2.61 24.48 4.82
N ALA A 165 3.59 23.88 5.49
CA ALA A 165 3.41 22.60 6.17
C ALA A 165 2.19 22.57 7.10
N SER A 166 1.82 23.72 7.68
CA SER A 166 0.60 23.87 8.47
C SER A 166 -0.69 23.66 7.68
N LYS A 167 -0.79 24.18 6.45
CA LYS A 167 -1.96 23.96 5.57
C LYS A 167 -2.07 22.49 5.21
N GLN A 168 -0.94 21.88 4.84
CA GLN A 168 -0.88 20.47 4.46
C GLN A 168 -1.25 19.54 5.61
N PHE A 169 -0.83 19.89 6.83
CA PHE A 169 -1.27 19.21 8.06
C PHE A 169 -2.78 19.33 8.27
N GLY A 170 -3.36 20.51 8.08
CA GLY A 170 -4.80 20.73 8.15
C GLY A 170 -5.58 19.89 7.13
N GLU A 171 -5.12 19.84 5.88
CA GLU A 171 -5.73 19.00 4.84
C GLU A 171 -5.69 17.50 5.18
N ALA A 172 -4.55 17.03 5.70
CA ALA A 172 -4.40 15.65 6.13
C ALA A 172 -5.30 15.35 7.35
N TYR A 173 -5.38 16.26 8.32
CA TYR A 173 -6.25 16.12 9.48
C TYR A 173 -7.73 16.08 9.06
N ASP A 174 -8.16 16.98 8.18
CA ASP A 174 -9.51 17.01 7.63
C ASP A 174 -9.88 15.68 6.94
N ALA A 175 -8.92 15.04 6.26
CA ALA A 175 -9.12 13.78 5.56
C ALA A 175 -9.32 12.56 6.51
N LEU A 176 -9.02 12.69 7.80
CA LEU A 176 -9.38 11.67 8.80
C LEU A 176 -10.87 11.68 9.14
N SER A 177 -11.58 12.77 8.81
CA SER A 177 -13.03 12.87 9.02
C SER A 177 -13.80 11.97 8.06
N LEU A 178 -14.81 11.28 8.60
CA LEU A 178 -15.74 10.46 7.82
C LEU A 178 -16.52 11.24 6.77
N ASN A 179 -16.67 12.55 6.96
CA ASN A 179 -17.41 13.41 6.04
C ASN A 179 -16.54 13.83 4.83
N ASN A 180 -15.23 13.58 4.86
CA ASN A 180 -14.26 14.05 3.88
C ASN A 180 -13.52 12.90 3.17
N LEU A 181 -14.23 11.80 2.87
CA LEU A 181 -13.63 10.63 2.22
C LEU A 181 -13.02 10.94 0.85
N ASP A 182 -13.53 11.95 0.14
CA ASP A 182 -12.95 12.37 -1.14
C ASP A 182 -11.54 12.96 -0.99
N LYS A 183 -11.28 13.71 0.09
CA LYS A 183 -9.93 14.20 0.42
C LYS A 183 -8.99 13.03 0.72
N LEU A 184 -9.46 12.06 1.50
CA LEU A 184 -8.69 10.85 1.80
C LEU A 184 -8.37 10.08 0.51
N ARG A 185 -9.35 9.93 -0.38
CA ARG A 185 -9.17 9.24 -1.66
C ARG A 185 -8.18 9.98 -2.56
N LEU A 186 -8.22 11.31 -2.61
CA LEU A 186 -7.20 12.11 -3.29
C LEU A 186 -5.81 11.80 -2.73
N GLY A 187 -5.67 11.74 -1.40
CA GLY A 187 -4.44 11.32 -0.73
C GLY A 187 -3.96 9.94 -1.17
N MET A 188 -4.85 8.96 -1.22
CA MET A 188 -4.52 7.60 -1.69
C MET A 188 -4.04 7.62 -3.16
N GLN A 189 -4.65 8.43 -4.02
CA GLN A 189 -4.20 8.59 -5.41
C GLN A 189 -2.80 9.24 -5.50
N GLN A 190 -2.47 10.18 -4.61
CA GLN A 190 -1.09 10.70 -4.52
C GLN A 190 -0.11 9.65 -4.00
N ALA A 191 -0.51 8.85 -3.00
CA ALA A 191 0.31 7.75 -2.49
C ALA A 191 0.67 6.73 -3.58
N ILE A 192 -0.26 6.42 -4.48
CA ILE A 192 -0.01 5.58 -5.66
C ILE A 192 1.09 6.18 -6.55
N LYS A 193 1.07 7.50 -6.79
CA LYS A 193 2.11 8.17 -7.60
C LYS A 193 3.48 8.08 -6.93
N VAL A 194 3.55 8.34 -5.63
CA VAL A 194 4.78 8.20 -4.85
C VAL A 194 5.31 6.76 -4.92
N GLN A 195 4.46 5.75 -4.75
CA GLN A 195 4.90 4.36 -4.83
C GLN A 195 5.40 3.98 -6.23
N ARG A 196 4.72 4.43 -7.29
CA ARG A 196 5.20 4.24 -8.67
C ARG A 196 6.57 4.88 -8.88
N ALA A 197 6.79 6.09 -8.35
CA ALA A 197 8.09 6.76 -8.39
C ALA A 197 9.17 5.96 -7.64
N ILE A 198 8.87 5.46 -6.43
CA ILE A 198 9.77 4.60 -5.64
C ILE A 198 10.23 3.41 -6.47
N LEU A 199 9.30 2.71 -7.13
CA LEU A 199 9.63 1.51 -7.90
C LEU A 199 10.38 1.82 -9.17
N ARG A 200 10.01 2.87 -9.90
CA ARG A 200 10.70 3.24 -11.15
C ARG A 200 12.14 3.64 -10.87
N GLN A 201 12.35 4.57 -9.94
CA GLN A 201 13.68 4.99 -9.52
C GLN A 201 14.46 3.84 -8.88
N GLY A 202 13.78 3.01 -8.08
CA GLY A 202 14.43 1.89 -7.40
C GLY A 202 14.87 0.82 -8.39
N SER A 203 14.00 0.48 -9.35
CA SER A 203 14.30 -0.42 -10.46
C SER A 203 15.50 0.09 -11.26
N ALA A 204 15.50 1.37 -11.65
CA ALA A 204 16.61 1.99 -12.37
C ALA A 204 17.92 1.91 -11.56
N ALA A 205 17.89 2.21 -10.26
CA ALA A 205 19.06 2.14 -9.39
C ALA A 205 19.60 0.71 -9.21
N ILE A 206 18.73 -0.30 -9.25
CA ILE A 206 19.09 -1.73 -9.10
C ILE A 206 19.66 -2.31 -10.40
N THR A 207 19.17 -1.87 -11.56
CA THR A 207 19.55 -2.40 -12.88
C THR A 207 20.74 -1.66 -13.48
N LYS A 208 20.81 -0.33 -13.33
CA LYS A 208 21.92 0.49 -13.84
C LYS A 208 23.15 0.30 -12.97
N THR A 209 24.22 -0.20 -13.57
CA THR A 209 25.49 -0.43 -12.90
C THR A 209 26.07 0.90 -12.38
N GLY A 210 26.58 0.89 -11.15
CA GLY A 210 27.22 2.06 -10.55
C GLY A 210 26.28 3.10 -9.93
N CYS A 211 24.95 2.97 -10.03
CA CYS A 211 24.02 3.87 -9.33
C CYS A 211 24.11 3.72 -7.80
N ILE A 212 24.13 2.48 -7.31
CA ILE A 212 24.30 2.19 -5.88
C ILE A 212 25.80 2.03 -5.61
N ARG A 213 26.36 2.96 -4.84
CA ARG A 213 27.78 2.93 -4.44
C ARG A 213 27.89 2.21 -3.11
N SER A 214 28.69 1.13 -3.08
CA SER A 214 28.88 0.33 -1.89
C SER A 214 30.26 0.57 -1.27
N GLY A 215 30.30 1.24 -0.12
CA GLY A 215 31.50 1.37 0.70
C GLY A 215 31.72 0.18 1.65
N ARG A 216 32.73 0.29 2.53
CA ARG A 216 33.00 -0.74 3.55
C ARG A 216 31.86 -0.82 4.57
N LYS A 217 31.48 0.30 5.19
CA LYS A 217 30.48 0.38 6.28
C LYS A 217 29.03 0.56 5.81
N PHE A 218 28.79 1.32 4.75
CA PHE A 218 27.44 1.65 4.26
C PHE A 218 27.37 1.67 2.74
N ARG A 219 26.15 1.75 2.21
CA ARG A 219 25.84 2.01 0.80
C ARG A 219 25.17 3.36 0.66
N TRP A 220 25.34 3.99 -0.49
CA TRP A 220 24.62 5.22 -0.78
C TRP A 220 24.15 5.28 -2.23
N VAL A 221 23.09 6.05 -2.44
CA VAL A 221 22.51 6.35 -3.74
C VAL A 221 22.10 7.82 -3.77
N LYS A 222 22.41 8.50 -4.87
CA LYS A 222 21.90 9.84 -5.14
C LYS A 222 20.85 9.72 -6.22
N ILE A 223 19.65 10.22 -5.95
CA ILE A 223 18.58 10.32 -6.94
C ILE A 223 18.96 11.44 -7.90
N GLU A 224 19.15 11.08 -9.17
CA GLU A 224 19.40 12.04 -10.25
C GLU A 224 18.11 12.80 -10.57
N ASP A 225 18.27 14.00 -11.15
CA ASP A 225 17.12 14.83 -11.52
C ASP A 225 16.23 14.08 -12.52
N SER A 226 14.99 13.85 -12.11
CA SER A 226 14.01 13.09 -12.86
C SER A 226 12.62 13.59 -12.53
N ILE A 227 11.67 13.36 -13.42
CA ILE A 227 10.25 13.69 -13.19
C ILE A 227 9.73 13.05 -11.89
N ASP A 228 10.34 11.94 -11.47
CA ASP A 228 9.99 11.22 -10.25
C ASP A 228 10.68 11.78 -8.99
N ALA A 229 11.78 12.52 -9.11
CA ALA A 229 12.54 13.05 -7.98
C ALA A 229 11.70 13.96 -7.07
N LYS A 230 10.76 14.73 -7.65
CA LYS A 230 9.82 15.56 -6.91
C LYS A 230 8.92 14.79 -5.94
N TYR A 231 8.66 13.50 -6.19
CA TYR A 231 7.88 12.66 -5.27
C TYR A 231 8.75 12.05 -4.17
N LEU A 232 10.08 11.99 -4.36
CA LEU A 232 11.03 11.38 -3.45
C LEU A 232 11.83 12.41 -2.63
N GLY A 233 11.51 13.70 -2.79
CA GLY A 233 12.11 14.79 -2.02
C GLY A 233 11.67 14.84 -0.55
N TYR A 234 10.63 14.08 -0.18
CA TYR A 234 10.07 14.10 1.18
C TYR A 234 10.60 12.98 2.07
N PRO A 235 10.72 13.19 3.40
CA PRO A 235 11.38 12.25 4.29
C PRO A 235 10.79 10.83 4.30
N GLN A 236 9.47 10.63 4.37
CA GLN A 236 8.87 9.29 4.40
C GLN A 236 8.95 8.61 3.04
N ALA A 237 8.71 9.35 1.95
CA ALA A 237 8.89 8.84 0.59
C ALA A 237 10.33 8.35 0.36
N LEU A 238 11.34 9.16 0.73
CA LEU A 238 12.74 8.80 0.61
C LEU A 238 13.12 7.62 1.52
N THR A 239 12.56 7.56 2.73
CA THR A 239 12.76 6.44 3.66
C THR A 239 12.20 5.13 3.09
N LYS A 240 10.98 5.15 2.54
CA LYS A 240 10.37 4.00 1.87
C LYS A 240 11.20 3.55 0.66
N PHE A 241 11.74 4.50 -0.10
CA PHE A 241 12.67 4.23 -1.20
C PHE A 241 13.94 3.51 -0.71
N CYS A 242 14.56 3.97 0.38
CA CYS A 242 15.73 3.30 0.95
C CYS A 242 15.39 1.87 1.41
N TYR A 243 14.26 1.66 2.10
CA TYR A 243 13.84 0.32 2.51
C TYR A 243 13.63 -0.60 1.31
N PHE A 244 12.96 -0.12 0.26
CA PHE A 244 12.77 -0.89 -0.97
C PHE A 244 14.10 -1.34 -1.58
N LEU A 245 15.08 -0.44 -1.68
CA LEU A 245 16.41 -0.77 -2.19
C LEU A 245 17.16 -1.74 -1.28
N MET A 246 17.08 -1.57 0.04
CA MET A 246 17.70 -2.49 1.01
C MET A 246 17.16 -3.91 0.86
N ASP A 247 15.85 -4.04 0.76
CA ASP A 247 15.19 -5.34 0.59
C ASP A 247 15.48 -5.94 -0.79
N ALA A 248 15.48 -5.14 -1.86
CA ALA A 248 15.86 -5.60 -3.18
C ALA A 248 17.31 -6.13 -3.24
N LEU A 249 18.24 -5.42 -2.59
CA LEU A 249 19.64 -5.86 -2.50
C LEU A 249 19.78 -7.14 -1.67
N ARG A 250 19.00 -7.27 -0.59
CA ARG A 250 18.96 -8.49 0.23
C ARG A 250 18.51 -9.69 -0.61
N GLU A 251 17.45 -9.55 -1.40
CA GLU A 251 16.93 -10.59 -2.31
C GLU A 251 17.87 -10.88 -3.51
N LYS A 252 18.82 -9.99 -3.79
CA LYS A 252 19.95 -10.25 -4.71
C LYS A 252 21.14 -10.93 -4.04
N GLY A 253 21.07 -11.26 -2.75
CA GLY A 253 22.15 -11.90 -1.99
C GLY A 253 23.22 -10.93 -1.49
N ALA A 254 22.98 -9.62 -1.53
CA ALA A 254 23.94 -8.66 -1.01
C ALA A 254 23.92 -8.64 0.53
N ARG A 255 25.11 -8.53 1.15
CA ARG A 255 25.23 -8.37 2.62
C ARG A 255 24.42 -7.18 3.12
N MET A 256 23.73 -7.30 4.24
CA MET A 256 23.02 -6.16 4.85
C MET A 256 24.01 -5.08 5.30
N LYS A 257 23.77 -3.84 4.85
CA LYS A 257 24.51 -2.64 5.26
C LYS A 257 23.52 -1.47 5.35
N PRO A 258 23.77 -0.47 6.21
CA PRO A 258 23.01 0.79 6.19
C PRO A 258 23.00 1.41 4.80
N MET A 259 21.89 2.03 4.44
CA MET A 259 21.69 2.70 3.16
C MET A 259 21.41 4.19 3.37
N LEU A 260 22.12 5.02 2.64
CA LEU A 260 21.91 6.47 2.59
C LEU A 260 21.34 6.83 1.22
N CYS A 261 20.17 7.43 1.19
CA CYS A 261 19.60 7.98 -0.05
C CYS A 261 19.62 9.50 0.04
N ALA A 262 20.12 10.16 -1.00
CA ALA A 262 20.08 11.60 -1.12
C ALA A 262 19.21 11.98 -2.33
N CYS A 263 18.25 12.87 -2.12
CA CYS A 263 17.44 13.45 -3.19
C CYS A 263 17.78 14.94 -3.28
N ALA A 264 18.28 15.37 -4.43
CA ALA A 264 18.41 16.79 -4.72
C ALA A 264 17.07 17.27 -5.28
N SER A 265 16.08 17.48 -4.42
CA SER A 265 14.84 18.15 -4.84
C SER A 265 15.13 19.64 -4.92
N GLN A 266 14.99 20.22 -6.11
CA GLN A 266 14.89 21.69 -6.24
C GLN A 266 13.67 22.12 -5.43
N GLN A 267 13.92 22.94 -4.40
CA GLN A 267 12.90 23.84 -3.87
C GLN A 267 12.73 25.01 -4.83
#